data_AF-A0A1M7IES1-F1
#
_entry.id   AF-A0A1M7IES1-F1
#
_cell.length_a   1.000
_cell.length_b   1.000
_cell.length_c   1.000
_cell.angle_alpha   90.00
_cell.angle_beta   90.00
_cell.angle_gamma   90.00
#
_symmetry.space_group_name_H-M   'P 1'
#
loop_
_entity.id
_entity.type
_entity.pdbx_description
1 polymer ?
#
loop_
_entity_poly.entity_id
_entity_poly.type
_entity_poly.pdbx_seq_one_letter_code
_entity_poly.pdbx_strand_id
1 'polypeptide(L)'
;MGILEQVPGNGLKNVKYSWDEVVACAEEDDNYKIFYYGFCRPSYRIFEYLEEECRYHVEIIDTWNMEIHDMGVYEGKFRLTLPGKEYMTVRVRKIG
;
A
#
# COMPACT_ATOMS: atom_id res chain seq x y z
N MET A 1 0.07 6.32 17.40
CA MET A 1 1.06 5.36 16.87
C MET A 1 1.36 5.75 15.44
N GLY A 2 2.61 5.98 15.10
CA GLY A 2 3.05 6.34 13.75
C GLY A 2 2.87 5.20 12.76
N ILE A 3 2.98 5.50 11.46
CA ILE A 3 2.85 4.47 10.40
C ILE A 3 3.99 3.45 10.46
N LEU A 4 5.22 3.90 10.71
CA LEU A 4 6.39 3.00 10.81
C LEU A 4 6.34 2.11 12.05
N GLU A 5 5.74 2.57 13.15
CA GLU A 5 5.52 1.75 14.36
C GLU A 5 4.50 0.62 14.13
N GLN A 6 3.70 0.70 13.06
CA GLN A 6 2.74 -0.34 12.68
C GLN A 6 3.33 -1.36 11.69
N VAL A 7 4.57 -1.15 11.22
CA VAL A 7 5.25 -2.11 10.35
C VAL A 7 5.70 -3.29 11.22
N PRO A 8 5.31 -4.54 10.88
CA PRO A 8 5.80 -5.71 11.58
C PRO A 8 7.33 -5.86 11.51
N GLY A 9 7.94 -6.43 12.55
CA GLY A 9 9.38 -6.67 12.58
C GLY A 9 10.21 -5.41 12.76
N ASN A 10 11.38 -5.37 12.13
CA ASN A 10 12.43 -4.38 12.40
C ASN A 10 12.57 -3.27 11.35
N GLY A 11 11.74 -3.28 10.29
CA GLY A 11 11.83 -2.27 9.26
C GLY A 11 11.14 -2.62 7.95
N LEU A 12 11.44 -1.82 6.93
CA LEU A 12 10.95 -1.95 5.57
C LEU A 12 12.09 -2.32 4.63
N LYS A 13 11.88 -3.34 3.79
CA LYS A 13 12.75 -3.69 2.66
C LYS A 13 12.10 -3.28 1.35
N ASN A 14 12.89 -2.74 0.41
CA ASN A 14 12.41 -2.43 -0.92
C ASN A 14 12.10 -3.72 -1.70
N VAL A 15 10.99 -3.74 -2.43
CA VAL A 15 10.61 -4.84 -3.31
C VAL A 15 10.18 -4.32 -4.67
N LYS A 16 10.37 -5.13 -5.71
CA LYS A 16 10.00 -4.77 -7.09
C LYS A 16 8.65 -5.37 -7.45
N TYR A 17 7.74 -4.51 -7.94
CA TYR A 17 6.43 -4.89 -8.45
C TYR A 17 6.23 -4.29 -9.85
N SER A 18 5.42 -3.23 -9.98
CA SER A 18 5.32 -2.48 -11.23
C SER A 18 6.58 -1.65 -11.46
N TRP A 19 6.91 -1.39 -12.73
CA TRP A 19 8.08 -0.61 -13.13
C TRP A 19 8.02 0.85 -12.66
N ASP A 20 6.82 1.39 -12.42
CA ASP A 20 6.55 2.78 -12.05
C ASP A 20 6.18 2.96 -10.56
N GLU A 21 6.39 1.94 -9.73
CA GLU A 21 6.00 1.96 -8.31
C GLU A 21 7.18 1.75 -7.37
N VAL A 22 7.23 2.56 -6.32
CA VAL A 22 8.16 2.38 -5.20
C VAL A 22 7.41 1.62 -4.11
N VAL A 23 7.82 0.37 -3.90
CA VAL A 23 7.16 -0.55 -2.98
C VAL A 23 8.13 -1.02 -1.91
N ALA A 24 7.64 -1.09 -0.68
CA ALA A 24 8.34 -1.74 0.41
C ALA A 24 7.43 -2.74 1.12
N CYS A 25 8.00 -3.83 1.62
CA CYS A 25 7.31 -4.72 2.55
C CYS A 25 8.05 -4.76 3.89
N ALA A 26 7.41 -5.29 4.92
CA ALA A 26 8.08 -5.52 6.20
C ALA A 26 9.21 -6.55 6.01
N GLU A 27 10.33 -6.36 6.70
CA GLU A 27 11.51 -7.21 6.53
C GLU A 27 11.21 -8.69 6.81
N GLU A 28 10.45 -8.93 7.88
CA GLU A 28 10.12 -10.26 8.41
C GLU A 28 8.70 -10.71 8.06
N ASP A 29 7.90 -9.87 7.38
CA ASP A 29 6.50 -10.17 7.05
C ASP A 29 6.12 -9.65 5.66
N ASP A 30 6.14 -10.54 4.68
CA ASP A 30 5.74 -10.21 3.31
C ASP A 30 4.22 -9.95 3.18
N ASN A 31 3.42 -10.16 4.23
CA ASN A 31 1.99 -9.85 4.24
C ASN A 31 1.69 -8.36 4.36
N TYR A 32 2.67 -7.55 4.76
CA TYR A 32 2.54 -6.11 4.91
C TYR A 32 3.29 -5.39 3.81
N LYS A 33 2.60 -4.54 3.03
CA LYS A 33 3.18 -3.79 1.92
C LYS A 33 2.75 -2.32 1.95
N ILE A 34 3.65 -1.45 1.51
CA ILE A 34 3.45 -0.01 1.37
C ILE A 34 3.88 0.40 -0.05
N PHE A 35 2.99 1.06 -0.76
CA PHE A 35 3.22 1.66 -2.07
C PHE A 35 3.25 3.17 -1.89
N TYR A 36 4.40 3.80 -2.11
CA TYR A 36 4.54 5.25 -1.94
C TYR A 36 4.68 5.94 -3.29
N TYR A 37 3.80 6.88 -3.56
CA TYR A 37 3.74 7.56 -4.85
C TYR A 37 4.56 8.85 -4.92
N GLY A 38 5.19 9.29 -3.83
CA GLY A 38 6.07 10.47 -3.86
C GLY A 38 5.39 11.68 -4.49
N PHE A 39 6.02 12.35 -5.45
CA PHE A 39 5.43 13.49 -6.15
C PHE A 39 4.42 13.08 -7.26
N CYS A 40 4.23 11.78 -7.52
CA CYS A 40 3.25 11.34 -8.50
C CYS A 40 1.83 11.58 -7.97
N ARG A 41 0.92 11.91 -8.89
CA ARG A 41 -0.47 12.28 -8.59
C ARG A 41 -1.47 11.31 -9.24
N PRO A 42 -1.37 9.99 -8.96
CA PRO A 42 -2.27 9.03 -9.59
C PRO A 42 -3.71 9.29 -9.15
N SER A 43 -4.65 9.24 -10.09
CA SER A 43 -6.09 9.24 -9.82
C SER A 43 -6.64 7.83 -9.57
N TYR A 44 -5.89 6.80 -9.94
CA TYR A 44 -6.18 5.40 -9.61
C TYR A 44 -4.93 4.52 -9.79
N ARG A 45 -5.00 3.31 -9.22
CA ARG A 45 -4.06 2.21 -9.45
C ARG A 45 -4.80 0.89 -9.65
N ILE A 46 -4.21 -0.01 -10.42
CA ILE A 46 -4.71 -1.37 -10.62
C ILE A 46 -3.72 -2.31 -9.96
N PHE A 47 -4.17 -3.03 -8.95
CA PHE A 47 -3.40 -4.04 -8.26
C PHE A 47 -3.74 -5.39 -8.91
N GLU A 48 -2.89 -5.84 -9.82
CA GLU A 48 -3.05 -7.12 -10.55
C GLU A 48 -1.91 -8.12 -10.30
N TYR A 49 -0.90 -7.71 -9.54
CA TYR A 49 0.29 -8.49 -9.22
C TYR A 49 0.28 -9.06 -7.79
N LEU A 50 -0.82 -8.88 -7.05
CA LEU A 50 -1.04 -9.50 -5.75
C LEU A 50 -1.53 -10.94 -5.93
N GLU A 51 -1.43 -11.76 -4.89
CA GLU A 51 -1.85 -13.17 -4.98
C GLU A 51 -3.37 -13.27 -5.15
N GLU A 52 -3.84 -14.00 -6.17
CA GLU A 52 -5.25 -13.97 -6.59
C GLU A 52 -6.22 -14.49 -5.51
N GLU A 53 -5.86 -15.58 -4.83
CA GLU A 53 -6.73 -16.25 -3.83
C GLU A 53 -6.62 -15.64 -2.42
N CYS A 54 -6.01 -14.46 -2.32
CA CYS A 54 -5.75 -13.80 -1.04
C CYS A 54 -6.60 -12.54 -0.89
N ARG A 55 -7.07 -12.33 0.34
CA ARG A 55 -7.78 -11.11 0.73
C ARG A 55 -6.80 -10.11 1.30
N TYR A 56 -7.01 -8.84 1.01
CA TYR A 56 -6.15 -7.74 1.43
C TYR A 56 -6.97 -6.59 2.00
N HIS A 57 -6.63 -6.14 3.20
CA HIS A 57 -7.13 -4.89 3.75
C HIS A 57 -6.28 -3.74 3.21
N VAL A 58 -6.94 -2.73 2.66
CA VAL A 58 -6.29 -1.64 1.92
C VAL A 58 -6.65 -0.30 2.54
N GLU A 59 -5.64 0.54 2.73
CA GLU A 59 -5.78 1.89 3.26
C GLU A 59 -5.04 2.88 2.37
N ILE A 60 -5.60 4.07 2.20
CA ILE A 60 -4.90 5.22 1.61
C ILE A 60 -4.42 6.10 2.76
N ILE A 61 -3.14 6.42 2.77
CA ILE A 61 -2.52 7.30 3.76
C ILE A 61 -2.09 8.58 3.03
N ASP A 62 -2.69 9.69 3.43
CA ASP A 62 -2.24 11.04 3.08
C ASP A 62 -1.15 11.44 4.08
N THR A 63 0.11 11.31 3.69
CA THR A 63 1.25 11.56 4.60
C THR A 63 1.46 13.05 4.87
N TRP A 64 0.83 13.94 4.08
CA TRP A 64 0.93 15.38 4.25
C TRP A 64 -0.10 15.89 5.26
N ASN A 65 -1.35 15.45 5.13
CA ASN A 65 -2.43 15.82 6.05
C ASN A 65 -2.49 14.91 7.28
N MET A 66 -1.67 13.84 7.33
CA MET A 66 -1.64 12.85 8.40
C MET A 66 -2.98 12.09 8.55
N GLU A 67 -3.63 11.78 7.43
CA GLU A 67 -4.94 11.12 7.38
C GLU A 67 -4.81 9.68 6.85
N ILE A 68 -5.63 8.77 7.39
CA ILE A 68 -5.74 7.38 6.93
C ILE A 68 -7.19 7.14 6.54
N HIS A 69 -7.41 6.70 5.31
CA HIS A 69 -8.70 6.34 4.77
C HIS A 69 -8.76 4.82 4.57
N ASP A 70 -9.66 4.17 5.29
CA ASP A 70 -9.95 2.75 5.10
C ASP A 70 -10.71 2.55 3.79
N MET A 71 -10.16 1.70 2.91
CA MET A 71 -10.73 1.38 1.61
C MET A 71 -11.39 0.00 1.58
N GLY A 72 -11.37 -0.72 2.70
CA GLY A 72 -11.98 -2.03 2.86
C GLY A 72 -11.08 -3.17 2.41
N VAL A 73 -11.74 -4.28 2.07
CA VAL A 73 -11.09 -5.55 1.72
C VAL A 73 -11.26 -5.83 0.22
N TYR A 74 -10.16 -6.21 -0.42
CA TYR A 74 -10.11 -6.60 -1.82
C TYR A 74 -9.55 -8.01 -1.97
N GLU A 75 -9.91 -8.68 -3.05
CA GLU A 75 -9.45 -10.02 -3.45
C GLU A 75 -9.14 -10.01 -4.94
N GLY A 76 -8.12 -10.76 -5.37
CA GLY A 76 -7.69 -10.80 -6.76
C GLY A 76 -7.29 -9.44 -7.33
N LYS A 77 -7.61 -9.22 -8.61
CA LYS A 77 -7.34 -7.97 -9.31
C LYS A 77 -8.37 -6.90 -8.93
N PHE A 78 -7.91 -5.74 -8.47
CA PHE A 78 -8.79 -4.63 -8.14
C PHE A 78 -8.25 -3.26 -8.58
N ARG A 79 -9.18 -2.31 -8.76
CA ARG A 79 -8.88 -0.91 -9.03
C ARG A 79 -9.11 -0.09 -7.78
N LEU A 80 -8.08 0.61 -7.32
CA LEU A 80 -8.15 1.56 -6.22
C LEU A 80 -8.20 2.99 -6.77
N THR A 81 -9.22 3.76 -6.39
CA THR A 81 -9.28 5.19 -6.72
C THR A 81 -8.42 5.97 -5.75
N LEU A 82 -7.63 6.92 -6.27
CA LEU A 82 -6.70 7.74 -5.51
C LEU A 82 -7.06 9.23 -5.68
N PRO A 83 -6.71 10.08 -4.71
CA PRO A 83 -7.17 11.48 -4.70
C PRO A 83 -6.49 12.39 -5.73
N GLY A 84 -5.54 11.90 -6.54
CA GLY A 84 -4.83 12.74 -7.52
C GLY A 84 -3.92 13.80 -6.87
N LYS A 85 -3.44 13.51 -5.66
CA LYS A 85 -2.54 14.35 -4.86
C LYS A 85 -1.16 13.71 -4.75
N GLU A 86 -0.17 14.54 -4.43
CA GLU A 86 1.19 14.11 -4.12
C GLU A 86 1.24 13.48 -2.74
N TYR A 87 2.27 12.69 -2.49
CA TYR A 87 2.64 12.07 -1.22
C TYR A 87 1.63 11.01 -0.73
N MET A 88 0.83 10.47 -1.65
CA MET A 88 -0.09 9.39 -1.32
C MET A 88 0.67 8.09 -1.11
N THR A 89 0.25 7.37 -0.07
CA THR A 89 0.71 6.04 0.25
C THR A 89 -0.47 5.09 0.24
N VAL A 90 -0.32 3.90 -0.34
CA VAL A 90 -1.29 2.81 -0.18
C VAL A 90 -0.66 1.75 0.70
N ARG A 91 -1.34 1.41 1.79
CA ARG A 91 -0.96 0.30 2.66
C ARG A 91 -1.84 -0.90 2.34
N VAL A 92 -1.21 -2.05 2.14
CA VAL A 92 -1.87 -3.31 1.80
C VAL A 92 -1.44 -4.36 2.82
N ARG A 93 -2.41 -5.01 3.47
CA ARG A 93 -2.16 -6.06 4.46
C ARG A 93 -2.93 -7.31 4.08
N LYS A 94 -2.23 -8.44 3.88
CA LYS A 94 -2.90 -9.73 3.66
C LYS A 94 -3.71 -10.11 4.91
N ILE A 95 -4.91 -10.60 4.70
CA ILE A 95 -5.80 -11.06 5.76
C ILE A 95 -5.94 -12.57 5.63
N GLY A 96 -5.64 -13.29 6.71
CA GLY A 96 -5.91 -14.72 6.86
C GLY A 96 -7.38 -14.98 7.15
#